data_AF-A0AAW0NK22-F1
#
_entry.id   AF-A0AAW0NK22-F1
#
_cell.length_a   1.000
_cell.length_b   1.000
_cell.length_c   1.000
_cell.angle_alpha   90.00
_cell.angle_beta   90.00
_cell.angle_gamma   90.00
#
_symmetry.space_group_name_H-M   'P 1'
#
loop_
_entity.id
_entity.type
_entity.pdbx_description
1 polymer ?
#
loop_
_entity_poly.entity_id
_entity_poly.type
_entity_poly.pdbx_seq_one_letter_code
_entity_poly.pdbx_strand_id
1 'polypeptide(L)'
;MLLLRVTENVQHIVTFIEQIIRNGHAYSTSDGDVYFDIQSIMIDMENLLEQLSPKKLVVQINVTLEILLSGRSPSPKSHIGILRGAKGGQAGTSNAPLWLAQYLSEAYHQCGQWCNYFLHSGHLHLKGRAEKMSKSLKNYITIKDFLKSYSASEFRMFCLLSKYRSGIDYSDGSMQEARASLETVSTFINSAQAYMKGQLLTSPVQEALLWDKLEQTKRTVLTALADDFDTPRATSALLNLVYHGNCQLQPVSKCAGESRSPAVVGALVSYIQEVFDMLGIDTFKSTEAHAVESEHNLEAIAEQLTRFRSEVRAFALSRQNSTDKPGKSSLYPDRVPLLKACDTLRDELAALGLVIKDRGASSTWQIVQRKLNSFQSKTHKIKHTQIGL
;
A
#
# COMPACT_ATOMS: atom_id res chain seq x y z
N MET A 1 -4.01 20.03 -0.33
CA MET A 1 -3.72 19.45 -1.66
C MET A 1 -4.04 20.49 -2.71
N LEU A 2 -3.05 20.95 -3.47
CA LEU A 2 -3.27 21.89 -4.58
C LEU A 2 -3.76 21.08 -5.78
N LEU A 3 -5.02 21.26 -6.20
CA LEU A 3 -5.56 20.63 -7.40
C LEU A 3 -5.59 21.65 -8.53
N LEU A 4 -4.69 21.53 -9.49
CA LEU A 4 -4.65 22.40 -10.68
C LEU A 4 -5.30 21.69 -11.85
N ARG A 5 -6.42 22.22 -12.36
CA ARG A 5 -7.06 21.71 -13.57
C ARG A 5 -6.65 22.55 -14.77
N VAL A 6 -6.28 21.90 -15.87
CA VAL A 6 -5.89 22.56 -17.12
C VAL A 6 -6.97 23.54 -17.60
N THR A 7 -8.24 23.12 -17.55
CA THR A 7 -9.39 23.92 -17.99
C THR A 7 -9.59 25.21 -17.19
N GLU A 8 -9.14 25.25 -15.94
CA GLU A 8 -9.25 26.42 -15.06
C GLU A 8 -8.06 27.38 -15.24
N ASN A 9 -6.99 26.93 -15.91
CA ASN A 9 -5.72 27.66 -16.03
C ASN A 9 -5.36 28.03 -17.47
N VAL A 10 -6.32 28.00 -18.40
CA VAL A 10 -6.08 28.27 -19.83
C VAL A 10 -5.44 29.64 -20.07
N GLN A 11 -5.89 30.69 -19.37
CA GLN A 11 -5.31 32.04 -19.53
C GLN A 11 -3.84 32.11 -19.08
N HIS A 12 -3.50 31.40 -17.99
CA HIS A 12 -2.11 31.28 -17.55
C HIS A 12 -1.27 30.52 -18.57
N ILE A 13 -1.80 29.45 -19.17
CA ILE A 13 -1.12 28.69 -20.24
C ILE A 13 -0.86 29.58 -21.46
N VAL A 14 -1.83 30.37 -21.90
CA VAL A 14 -1.66 31.30 -23.03
C VAL A 14 -0.59 32.34 -22.72
N THR A 15 -0.66 32.99 -21.56
CA THR A 15 0.33 33.99 -21.12
C THR A 15 1.74 33.38 -21.04
N PHE A 16 1.84 32.15 -20.54
CA PHE A 16 3.09 31.40 -20.46
C PHE A 16 3.69 31.16 -21.85
N ILE A 17 2.88 30.72 -22.81
CA ILE A 17 3.31 30.46 -24.18
C ILE A 17 3.69 31.76 -24.91
N GLU A 18 2.93 32.84 -24.73
CA GLU A 18 3.26 34.15 -25.30
C GLU A 18 4.64 34.65 -24.84
N GLN A 19 4.97 34.44 -23.56
CA GLN A 19 6.26 34.84 -23.03
C GLN A 19 7.40 34.00 -23.60
N ILE A 20 7.20 32.68 -23.80
CA ILE A 20 8.19 31.82 -24.47
C ILE A 20 8.45 32.29 -25.92
N ILE A 21 7.40 32.71 -26.63
CA ILE A 21 7.54 33.31 -27.97
C ILE A 21 8.33 34.62 -27.89
N ARG A 22 8.02 35.51 -26.94
CA ARG A 22 8.77 36.77 -26.75
C ARG A 22 10.24 36.55 -26.43
N ASN A 23 10.55 35.48 -25.71
CA ASN A 23 11.92 35.09 -25.39
C ASN A 23 12.64 34.41 -26.58
N GLY A 24 11.96 34.18 -27.71
CA GLY A 24 12.58 33.64 -28.93
C GLY A 24 12.64 32.12 -29.01
N HIS A 25 11.98 31.39 -28.10
CA HIS A 25 12.06 29.92 -28.03
C HIS A 25 10.85 29.19 -28.64
N ALA A 26 9.85 29.93 -29.12
CA ALA A 26 8.68 29.37 -29.78
C ALA A 26 8.16 30.30 -30.88
N TYR A 27 7.39 29.75 -31.81
CA TYR A 27 6.77 30.52 -32.89
C TYR A 27 5.37 29.99 -33.23
N SER A 28 4.51 30.89 -33.72
CA SER A 28 3.17 30.56 -34.22
C SER A 28 3.20 30.29 -35.73
N THR A 29 2.41 29.33 -36.20
CA THR A 29 2.18 29.08 -37.63
C THR A 29 0.98 29.87 -38.15
N SER A 30 0.86 29.98 -39.47
CA SER A 30 -0.31 30.57 -40.14
C SER A 30 -1.63 29.89 -39.77
N ASP A 31 -1.57 28.64 -39.35
CA ASP A 31 -2.73 27.81 -39.00
C ASP A 31 -3.14 27.96 -37.52
N GLY A 32 -2.42 28.80 -36.75
CA GLY A 32 -2.71 29.07 -35.34
C GLY A 32 -2.12 28.06 -34.36
N ASP A 33 -1.29 27.12 -34.82
CA ASP A 33 -0.51 26.24 -33.95
C ASP A 33 0.72 27.00 -33.42
N VAL A 34 1.18 26.64 -32.22
CA VAL A 34 2.44 27.14 -31.66
C VAL A 34 3.40 25.98 -31.45
N TYR A 35 4.61 26.12 -31.98
CA TYR A 35 5.69 25.15 -31.86
C TYR A 35 6.82 25.72 -31.02
N PHE A 36 7.35 24.87 -30.15
CA PHE A 36 8.56 25.11 -29.38
C PHE A 36 9.77 24.66 -30.18
N ASP A 37 10.78 25.52 -30.29
CA ASP A 37 12.06 25.22 -30.94
C ASP A 37 13.07 24.71 -29.92
N ILE A 38 13.39 23.41 -29.99
CA ILE A 38 14.30 22.76 -29.05
C ILE A 38 15.74 23.27 -29.23
N GLN A 39 16.14 23.68 -30.44
CA GLN A 39 17.50 24.14 -30.70
C GLN A 39 17.78 25.49 -30.05
N SER A 40 16.76 26.35 -29.93
CA SER A 40 16.88 27.67 -29.30
C SER A 40 17.42 27.60 -27.86
N ILE A 41 17.04 26.58 -27.08
CA ILE A 41 17.56 26.38 -25.72
C ILE A 41 18.95 25.72 -25.73
N MET A 42 19.25 24.82 -26.68
CA MET A 42 20.54 24.14 -26.71
C MET A 42 21.69 25.13 -26.95
N ILE A 43 21.46 26.16 -27.77
CA ILE A 43 22.42 27.24 -28.03
C ILE A 43 22.66 28.10 -26.78
N ASP A 44 21.59 28.41 -26.03
CA ASP A 44 21.72 29.16 -24.77
C ASP A 44 22.35 28.33 -23.65
N MET A 45 22.09 27.00 -23.62
CA MET A 45 22.70 26.08 -22.66
C MET A 45 24.18 25.85 -22.94
N GLU A 46 24.63 25.76 -24.20
CA GLU A 46 26.06 25.69 -24.53
C GLU A 46 26.79 26.98 -24.08
N ASN A 47 26.19 28.15 -24.31
CA ASN A 47 26.70 29.43 -23.80
C ASN A 47 26.72 29.52 -22.26
N LEU A 48 25.75 28.90 -21.57
CA LEU A 48 25.67 28.87 -20.11
C LEU A 48 26.63 27.83 -19.49
N LEU A 49 26.85 26.71 -20.18
CA LEU A 49 27.73 25.61 -19.77
C LEU A 49 29.21 25.95 -19.97
N GLU A 50 29.57 26.80 -20.94
CA GLU A 50 30.93 27.35 -21.03
C GLU A 50 31.31 28.21 -19.81
N GLN A 51 30.31 28.75 -19.08
CA GLN A 51 30.53 29.54 -17.85
C GLN A 51 30.55 28.70 -16.57
N LEU A 52 30.07 27.45 -16.62
CA LEU A 52 29.97 26.55 -15.46
C LEU A 52 30.80 25.29 -15.72
N SER A 53 31.96 25.21 -15.08
CA SER A 53 32.92 24.11 -15.22
C SER A 53 32.28 22.70 -15.10
N PRO A 54 32.85 21.68 -15.76
CA PRO A 54 32.11 20.51 -16.19
C PRO A 54 32.06 19.44 -15.10
N LYS A 55 30.86 18.88 -14.88
CA LYS A 55 30.54 17.53 -14.35
C LYS A 55 29.38 17.60 -13.35
N LYS A 56 28.13 17.42 -13.82
CA LYS A 56 27.13 16.65 -13.04
C LYS A 56 25.83 16.23 -13.74
N LEU A 57 25.53 16.64 -14.98
CA LEU A 57 24.22 16.31 -15.59
C LEU A 57 24.24 15.73 -17.02
N VAL A 58 25.40 15.29 -17.53
CA VAL A 58 25.49 14.79 -18.91
C VAL A 58 24.95 13.34 -19.09
N VAL A 59 24.77 12.58 -18.02
CA VAL A 59 24.47 11.13 -18.12
C VAL A 59 23.02 10.83 -18.55
N GLN A 60 22.08 11.77 -18.41
CA GLN A 60 20.66 11.52 -18.74
C GLN A 60 20.20 12.13 -20.08
N ILE A 61 21.05 12.95 -20.70
CA ILE A 61 20.76 13.66 -21.95
C ILE A 61 20.87 12.71 -23.16
N ASN A 62 21.84 11.79 -23.17
CA ASN A 62 22.15 10.99 -24.37
C ASN A 62 21.17 9.84 -24.66
N VAL A 63 20.46 9.30 -23.66
CA VAL A 63 19.60 8.11 -23.87
C VAL A 63 18.19 8.49 -24.37
N THR A 64 17.72 9.72 -24.11
CA THR A 64 16.35 10.13 -24.43
C THR A 64 16.23 10.70 -25.86
N LEU A 65 17.30 11.27 -26.41
CA LEU A 65 17.34 11.84 -27.77
C LEU A 65 17.28 10.78 -28.87
N GLU A 66 17.91 9.60 -28.70
CA GLU A 66 17.87 8.53 -29.71
C GLU A 66 16.47 7.95 -29.95
N ILE A 67 15.62 7.88 -28.92
CA ILE A 67 14.28 7.28 -29.03
C ILE A 67 13.33 8.16 -29.86
N LEU A 68 13.46 9.49 -29.79
CA LEU A 68 12.62 10.45 -30.52
C LEU A 68 12.97 10.59 -32.01
N LEU A 69 14.21 10.28 -32.41
CA LEU A 69 14.66 10.39 -33.80
C LEU A 69 14.11 9.29 -34.74
N SER A 70 13.43 8.29 -34.19
CA SER A 70 12.95 7.08 -34.91
C SER A 70 11.48 7.11 -35.39
N GLY A 71 10.69 8.13 -35.06
CA GLY A 71 9.26 8.22 -35.38
C GLY A 71 8.91 9.12 -36.58
N ARG A 72 8.10 8.63 -37.52
CA ARG A 72 7.66 9.30 -38.76
C ARG A 72 6.78 10.55 -38.51
N SER A 73 7.29 11.75 -38.79
CA SER A 73 6.52 12.99 -39.04
C SER A 73 7.30 13.90 -39.99
N PRO A 74 6.65 14.67 -40.90
CA PRO A 74 7.33 15.46 -41.93
C PRO A 74 7.77 16.87 -41.48
N SER A 75 7.64 17.22 -40.20
CA SER A 75 8.23 18.46 -39.64
C SER A 75 9.71 18.24 -39.25
N PRO A 76 10.58 19.28 -39.32
CA PRO A 76 11.97 19.14 -38.90
C PRO A 76 12.02 18.61 -37.47
N LYS A 77 12.81 17.54 -37.25
CA LYS A 77 12.87 16.69 -36.05
C LYS A 77 13.28 17.40 -34.74
N SER A 78 13.27 18.74 -34.71
CA SER A 78 13.71 19.63 -33.64
C SER A 78 12.60 20.50 -33.02
N HIS A 79 11.33 20.29 -33.37
CA HIS A 79 10.22 21.15 -32.92
C HIS A 79 9.07 20.35 -32.31
N ILE A 80 8.46 20.86 -31.23
CA ILE A 80 7.33 20.21 -30.53
C ILE A 80 6.14 21.16 -30.46
N GLY A 81 4.95 20.69 -30.88
CA GLY A 81 3.72 21.46 -30.75
C GLY A 81 3.30 21.63 -29.28
N ILE A 82 3.13 22.87 -28.84
CA ILE A 82 2.76 23.24 -27.45
C ILE A 82 1.38 23.85 -27.33
N LEU A 83 0.84 24.41 -28.43
CA LEU A 83 -0.55 24.83 -28.55
C LEU A 83 -1.06 24.47 -29.94
N ARG A 84 -2.30 23.99 -30.03
CA ARG A 84 -2.94 23.71 -31.32
C ARG A 84 -4.04 24.72 -31.61
N GLY A 85 -4.08 25.19 -32.85
CA GLY A 85 -5.19 25.96 -33.38
C GLY A 85 -6.46 25.10 -33.40
N ALA A 86 -7.57 25.66 -32.95
CA ALA A 86 -8.84 24.93 -32.85
C ALA A 86 -9.41 24.65 -34.25
N LYS A 87 -9.19 23.44 -34.79
CA LYS A 87 -9.97 22.94 -35.93
C LYS A 87 -11.25 22.29 -35.38
N GLY A 88 -12.38 23.01 -35.45
CA GLY A 88 -13.70 22.45 -35.11
C GLY A 88 -14.02 22.30 -33.60
N GLY A 89 -13.55 23.23 -32.76
CA GLY A 89 -14.04 23.35 -31.37
C GLY A 89 -13.37 22.45 -30.32
N GLN A 90 -12.24 21.80 -30.63
CA GLN A 90 -11.45 21.06 -29.64
C GLN A 90 -10.05 21.67 -29.49
N ALA A 91 -9.82 22.36 -28.37
CA ALA A 91 -8.48 22.68 -27.89
C ALA A 91 -7.96 21.48 -27.07
N GLY A 92 -6.73 21.03 -27.33
CA GLY A 92 -6.15 19.89 -26.64
C GLY A 92 -4.67 20.13 -26.34
N THR A 93 -4.26 19.83 -25.09
CA THR A 93 -2.85 19.72 -24.71
C THR A 93 -2.39 18.28 -24.94
N SER A 94 -1.19 18.09 -25.48
CA SER A 94 -0.57 16.77 -25.58
C SER A 94 0.02 16.36 -24.22
N ASN A 95 0.11 15.05 -23.95
CA ASN A 95 0.86 14.56 -22.79
C ASN A 95 2.35 14.86 -22.99
N ALA A 96 2.79 16.01 -22.49
CA ALA A 96 4.19 16.41 -22.51
C ALA A 96 5.00 15.52 -21.56
N PRO A 97 6.14 14.97 -21.99
CA PRO A 97 7.05 14.27 -21.08
C PRO A 97 7.67 15.26 -20.08
N LEU A 98 8.06 14.79 -18.89
CA LEU A 98 8.57 15.65 -17.80
C LEU A 98 9.75 16.53 -18.20
N TRP A 99 10.61 16.04 -19.10
CA TRP A 99 11.73 16.82 -19.63
C TRP A 99 11.28 18.03 -20.46
N LEU A 100 10.14 17.94 -21.15
CA LEU A 100 9.60 19.07 -21.92
C LEU A 100 9.08 20.16 -20.97
N ALA A 101 8.51 19.77 -19.82
CA ALA A 101 8.08 20.73 -18.81
C ALA A 101 9.26 21.53 -18.23
N GLN A 102 10.42 20.89 -18.04
CA GLN A 102 11.65 21.57 -17.65
C GLN A 102 12.03 22.65 -18.68
N TYR A 103 12.21 22.26 -19.95
CA TYR A 103 12.67 23.19 -20.98
C TYR A 103 11.70 24.35 -21.23
N LEU A 104 10.39 24.09 -21.22
CA LEU A 104 9.41 25.17 -21.35
C LEU A 104 9.51 26.16 -20.18
N SER A 105 9.76 25.67 -18.96
CA SER A 105 9.92 26.52 -17.79
C SER A 105 11.23 27.30 -17.83
N GLU A 106 12.34 26.69 -18.26
CA GLU A 106 13.63 27.34 -18.47
C GLU A 106 13.54 28.44 -19.53
N ALA A 107 12.91 28.17 -20.68
CA ALA A 107 12.66 29.20 -21.70
C ALA A 107 11.81 30.34 -21.16
N TYR A 108 10.76 30.05 -20.40
CA TYR A 108 9.89 31.09 -19.83
C TYR A 108 10.62 31.96 -18.80
N HIS A 109 11.36 31.35 -17.88
CA HIS A 109 12.04 32.02 -16.76
C HIS A 109 13.44 32.54 -17.11
N GLN A 110 13.98 32.19 -18.28
CA GLN A 110 15.34 32.55 -18.71
C GLN A 110 16.40 32.08 -17.69
N CYS A 111 16.31 30.81 -17.29
CA CYS A 111 17.26 30.19 -16.38
C CYS A 111 17.77 28.85 -16.91
N GLY A 112 18.99 28.46 -16.51
CA GLY A 112 19.60 27.19 -16.94
C GLY A 112 19.16 25.96 -16.14
N GLN A 113 18.36 26.14 -15.08
CA GLN A 113 17.82 25.03 -14.31
C GLN A 113 16.58 25.49 -13.55
N TRP A 114 15.42 24.95 -13.93
CA TRP A 114 14.15 25.21 -13.25
C TRP A 114 13.89 24.25 -12.08
N CYS A 115 13.89 22.94 -12.33
CA CYS A 115 13.72 21.91 -11.31
C CYS A 115 15.04 21.21 -10.96
N ASN A 116 15.24 20.92 -9.68
CA ASN A 116 16.44 20.22 -9.18
C ASN A 116 16.32 18.69 -9.22
N TYR A 117 15.11 18.16 -9.04
CA TYR A 117 14.89 16.71 -8.88
C TYR A 117 13.63 16.26 -9.62
N PHE A 118 13.80 15.32 -10.54
CA PHE A 118 12.71 14.62 -11.20
C PHE A 118 12.62 13.19 -10.68
N LEU A 119 11.47 12.84 -10.11
CA LEU A 119 11.21 11.49 -9.64
C LEU A 119 10.35 10.77 -10.68
N HIS A 120 10.85 9.64 -11.17
CA HIS A 120 10.15 8.77 -12.10
C HIS A 120 9.81 7.45 -11.41
N SER A 121 8.52 7.10 -11.39
CA SER A 121 8.08 5.78 -10.93
C SER A 121 8.29 4.73 -12.01
N GLY A 122 8.67 3.53 -11.60
CA GLY A 122 8.73 2.36 -12.46
C GLY A 122 7.35 2.00 -13.04
N HIS A 123 7.36 1.13 -14.04
CA HIS A 123 6.14 0.68 -14.71
C HIS A 123 5.57 -0.58 -14.07
N LEU A 124 4.24 -0.68 -14.07
CA LEU A 124 3.53 -1.88 -13.69
C LEU A 124 3.35 -2.78 -14.92
N HIS A 125 3.79 -4.03 -14.82
CA HIS A 125 3.63 -5.07 -15.84
C HIS A 125 2.67 -6.14 -15.32
N LEU A 126 2.00 -6.86 -16.23
CA LEU A 126 1.27 -8.07 -15.87
C LEU A 126 2.22 -9.26 -16.03
N LYS A 127 2.34 -10.11 -15.00
CA LYS A 127 3.23 -11.28 -15.04
C LYS A 127 2.96 -12.13 -16.28
N GLY A 128 4.02 -12.43 -17.03
CA GLY A 128 3.95 -13.20 -18.28
C GLY A 128 3.71 -12.36 -19.55
N ARG A 129 3.62 -11.03 -19.44
CA ARG A 129 3.65 -10.11 -20.58
C ARG A 129 4.77 -9.10 -20.36
N ALA A 130 5.71 -9.02 -21.31
CA ALA A 130 6.75 -7.99 -21.31
C ALA A 130 6.17 -6.57 -21.53
N GLU A 131 4.92 -6.49 -21.97
CA GLU A 131 4.25 -5.24 -22.28
C GLU A 131 3.64 -4.59 -21.03
N LYS A 132 3.92 -3.30 -20.87
CA LYS A 132 3.33 -2.41 -19.87
C LYS A 132 1.79 -2.46 -19.88
N MET A 133 1.18 -2.33 -18.70
CA MET A 133 -0.26 -2.12 -18.58
C MET A 133 -0.68 -0.79 -19.25
N SER A 134 -1.52 -0.84 -20.27
CA SER A 134 -2.03 0.36 -20.96
C SER A 134 -3.45 0.20 -21.50
N LYS A 135 -4.19 1.31 -21.59
CA LYS A 135 -5.54 1.32 -22.19
C LYS A 135 -5.51 0.91 -23.66
N SER A 136 -4.45 1.27 -24.39
CA SER A 136 -4.25 0.95 -25.80
C SER A 136 -4.02 -0.54 -26.05
N LEU A 137 -3.31 -1.23 -25.14
CA LEU A 137 -3.06 -2.68 -25.23
C LEU A 137 -4.17 -3.53 -24.61
N LYS A 138 -5.24 -2.89 -24.09
CA LYS A 138 -6.39 -3.53 -23.41
C LYS A 138 -5.99 -4.53 -22.31
N ASN A 139 -4.78 -4.39 -21.76
CA ASN A 139 -4.17 -5.30 -20.78
C ASN A 139 -4.15 -4.65 -19.38
N TYR A 140 -5.26 -4.04 -18.96
CA TYR A 140 -5.38 -3.32 -17.70
C TYR A 140 -6.54 -3.81 -16.85
N ILE A 141 -6.42 -3.63 -15.53
CA ILE A 141 -7.47 -3.87 -14.56
C ILE A 141 -7.91 -2.50 -14.04
N THR A 142 -9.21 -2.23 -14.01
CA THR A 142 -9.70 -0.98 -13.42
C THR A 142 -9.56 -1.04 -11.90
N ILE A 143 -9.38 0.11 -11.25
CA ILE A 143 -9.40 0.16 -9.77
C ILE A 143 -10.71 -0.42 -9.22
N LYS A 144 -11.85 -0.18 -9.89
CA LYS A 144 -13.15 -0.74 -9.49
C LYS A 144 -13.17 -2.27 -9.51
N ASP A 145 -12.55 -2.88 -10.52
CA ASP A 145 -12.48 -4.35 -10.62
C ASP A 145 -11.44 -4.93 -9.67
N PHE A 146 -10.30 -4.26 -9.52
CA PHE A 146 -9.27 -4.63 -8.56
C PHE A 146 -9.80 -4.68 -7.12
N LEU A 147 -10.56 -3.64 -6.73
CA LEU A 147 -11.14 -3.53 -5.38
C LEU A 147 -12.20 -4.58 -5.05
N LYS A 148 -12.65 -5.39 -6.03
CA LYS A 148 -13.52 -6.55 -5.77
C LYS A 148 -12.74 -7.74 -5.20
N SER A 149 -11.43 -7.81 -5.43
CA SER A 149 -10.58 -8.97 -5.07
C SER A 149 -9.55 -8.65 -3.99
N TYR A 150 -9.08 -7.40 -3.95
CA TYR A 150 -8.06 -6.94 -3.01
C TYR A 150 -8.41 -5.55 -2.47
N SER A 151 -7.99 -5.27 -1.24
CA SER A 151 -8.21 -3.95 -0.62
C SER A 151 -7.19 -2.91 -1.08
N ALA A 152 -7.47 -1.64 -0.81
CA ALA A 152 -6.52 -0.55 -1.04
C ALA A 152 -5.23 -0.73 -0.23
N SER A 153 -5.33 -1.18 1.03
CA SER A 153 -4.16 -1.45 1.88
C SER A 153 -3.31 -2.60 1.32
N GLU A 154 -3.94 -3.65 0.79
CA GLU A 154 -3.22 -4.76 0.11
C GLU A 154 -2.46 -4.27 -1.12
N PHE A 155 -3.06 -3.37 -1.91
CA PHE A 155 -2.36 -2.75 -3.03
C PHE A 155 -1.19 -1.88 -2.59
N ARG A 156 -1.38 -1.05 -1.55
CA ARG A 156 -0.31 -0.22 -1.00
C ARG A 156 0.83 -1.06 -0.46
N MET A 157 0.54 -2.11 0.31
CA MET A 157 1.55 -3.05 0.78
C MET A 157 2.30 -3.66 -0.40
N PHE A 158 1.61 -4.12 -1.44
CA PHE A 158 2.24 -4.63 -2.67
C PHE A 158 3.22 -3.61 -3.27
N CYS A 159 2.84 -2.34 -3.36
CA CYS A 159 3.73 -1.28 -3.84
C CYS A 159 4.94 -1.06 -2.93
N LEU A 160 4.76 -1.10 -1.60
CA LEU A 160 5.84 -0.87 -0.63
C LEU A 160 6.90 -1.98 -0.65
N LEU A 161 6.54 -3.19 -1.06
CA LEU A 161 7.45 -4.33 -1.20
C LEU A 161 8.42 -4.19 -2.38
N SER A 162 8.29 -3.16 -3.22
CA SER A 162 9.22 -2.84 -4.31
C SER A 162 9.66 -1.38 -4.26
N LYS A 163 10.89 -1.07 -4.72
CA LYS A 163 11.33 0.33 -4.82
C LYS A 163 10.49 1.06 -5.86
N TYR A 164 10.13 2.32 -5.59
CA TYR A 164 9.24 3.10 -6.45
C TYR A 164 9.73 3.24 -7.91
N ARG A 165 11.05 3.20 -8.13
CA ARG A 165 11.70 3.28 -9.46
C ARG A 165 11.72 1.96 -10.23
N SER A 166 11.51 0.84 -9.54
CA SER A 166 11.59 -0.49 -10.15
C SER A 166 10.33 -0.80 -10.93
N GLY A 167 10.47 -1.51 -12.06
CA GLY A 167 9.32 -2.14 -12.69
C GLY A 167 8.78 -3.24 -11.77
N ILE A 168 7.45 -3.29 -11.58
CA ILE A 168 6.82 -4.26 -10.70
C ILE A 168 5.91 -5.17 -11.53
N ASP A 169 6.01 -6.47 -11.31
CA ASP A 169 5.14 -7.46 -11.93
C ASP A 169 3.91 -7.72 -11.06
N TYR A 170 2.76 -7.27 -11.54
CA TYR A 170 1.47 -7.60 -10.94
C TYR A 170 1.10 -9.05 -11.24
N SER A 171 0.80 -9.81 -10.19
CA SER A 171 0.24 -11.15 -10.26
C SER A 171 -0.59 -11.45 -9.01
N ASP A 172 -1.43 -12.48 -9.08
CA ASP A 172 -2.12 -12.96 -7.86
C ASP A 172 -1.12 -13.40 -6.79
N GLY A 173 0.01 -14.00 -7.17
CA GLY A 173 1.04 -14.42 -6.21
C GLY A 173 1.64 -13.26 -5.42
N SER A 174 2.04 -12.19 -6.11
CA SER A 174 2.61 -10.98 -5.47
C SER A 174 1.57 -10.25 -4.61
N MET A 175 0.29 -10.29 -4.99
CA MET A 175 -0.79 -9.75 -4.17
C MET A 175 -1.08 -10.61 -2.93
N GLN A 176 -1.00 -11.94 -3.03
CA GLN A 176 -1.13 -12.81 -1.84
C GLN A 176 0.03 -12.61 -0.86
N GLU A 177 1.25 -12.34 -1.33
CA GLU A 177 2.39 -12.00 -0.48
C GLU A 177 2.16 -10.71 0.32
N ALA A 178 1.65 -9.67 -0.36
CA ALA A 178 1.28 -8.42 0.28
C ALA A 178 0.18 -8.62 1.34
N ARG A 179 -0.85 -9.41 1.02
CA ARG A 179 -1.92 -9.80 1.95
C ARG A 179 -1.37 -10.53 3.18
N ALA A 180 -0.51 -11.53 2.98
CA ALA A 180 0.08 -12.30 4.07
C ALA A 180 0.94 -11.42 5.00
N SER A 181 1.65 -10.45 4.44
CA SER A 181 2.42 -9.46 5.21
C SER A 181 1.51 -8.60 6.10
N LEU A 182 0.39 -8.09 5.55
CA LEU A 182 -0.61 -7.35 6.33
C LEU A 182 -1.28 -8.21 7.41
N GLU A 183 -1.62 -9.47 7.09
CA GLU A 183 -2.23 -10.40 8.04
C GLU A 183 -1.29 -10.70 9.21
N THR A 184 0.02 -10.80 8.95
CA THR A 184 1.05 -10.98 9.97
C THR A 184 1.10 -9.79 10.93
N VAL A 185 1.09 -8.56 10.39
CA VAL A 185 1.04 -7.32 11.18
C VAL A 185 -0.24 -7.25 12.02
N SER A 186 -1.41 -7.49 11.41
CA SER A 186 -2.70 -7.45 12.09
C SER A 186 -2.78 -8.49 13.22
N THR A 187 -2.31 -9.72 12.97
CA THR A 187 -2.31 -10.79 13.98
C THR A 187 -1.42 -10.46 15.18
N PHE A 188 -0.27 -9.83 14.92
CA PHE A 188 0.60 -9.34 15.99
C PHE A 188 -0.07 -8.24 16.80
N ILE A 189 -0.63 -7.21 16.16
CA ILE A 189 -1.31 -6.11 16.85
C ILE A 189 -2.43 -6.64 17.75
N ASN A 190 -3.26 -7.58 17.26
CA ASN A 190 -4.31 -8.20 18.04
C ASN A 190 -3.76 -8.99 19.25
N SER A 191 -2.68 -9.75 19.06
CA SER A 191 -2.03 -10.50 20.15
C SER A 191 -1.40 -9.57 21.19
N ALA A 192 -0.79 -8.47 20.74
CA ALA A 192 -0.20 -7.43 21.56
C ALA A 192 -1.27 -6.70 22.39
N GLN A 193 -2.40 -6.35 21.79
CA GLN A 193 -3.54 -5.74 22.50
C GLN A 193 -4.13 -6.69 23.55
N ALA A 194 -4.35 -7.97 23.20
CA ALA A 194 -4.81 -8.98 24.15
C ALA A 194 -3.81 -9.16 25.31
N TYR A 195 -2.51 -9.09 25.03
CA TYR A 195 -1.48 -9.07 26.06
C TYR A 195 -1.61 -7.80 26.92
N MET A 196 -1.64 -6.60 26.35
CA MET A 196 -1.78 -5.38 27.14
C MET A 196 -3.03 -5.37 28.04
N LYS A 197 -4.15 -5.96 27.58
CA LYS A 197 -5.42 -6.09 28.32
C LYS A 197 -5.44 -7.19 29.40
N GLY A 198 -4.42 -8.04 29.50
CA GLY A 198 -4.44 -9.16 30.46
C GLY A 198 -5.12 -10.44 29.96
N GLN A 199 -5.60 -10.45 28.73
CA GLN A 199 -6.35 -11.55 28.14
C GLN A 199 -5.43 -12.64 27.57
N LEU A 200 -4.18 -12.30 27.28
CA LEU A 200 -3.17 -13.23 26.77
C LEU A 200 -2.09 -13.51 27.83
N LEU A 201 -2.00 -14.76 28.24
CA LEU A 201 -0.92 -15.31 29.06
C LEU A 201 0.24 -15.79 28.18
N THR A 202 1.44 -15.34 28.49
CA THR A 202 2.68 -15.66 27.76
C THR A 202 3.77 -16.05 28.74
N SER A 203 4.86 -16.61 28.23
CA SER A 203 6.12 -16.63 28.98
C SER A 203 6.58 -15.20 29.31
N PRO A 204 7.46 -15.03 30.31
CA PRO A 204 8.06 -13.74 30.60
C PRO A 204 8.66 -13.10 29.35
N VAL A 205 8.25 -11.85 29.10
CA VAL A 205 8.71 -11.09 27.93
C VAL A 205 10.11 -10.58 28.22
N GLN A 206 11.05 -10.84 27.31
CA GLN A 206 12.39 -10.29 27.38
C GLN A 206 12.38 -8.82 26.98
N GLU A 207 12.09 -7.95 27.95
CA GLU A 207 11.89 -6.52 27.71
C GLU A 207 13.11 -5.82 27.11
N ALA A 208 14.31 -6.08 27.64
CA ALA A 208 15.55 -5.49 27.14
C ALA A 208 15.80 -5.84 25.65
N LEU A 209 15.49 -7.07 25.24
CA LEU A 209 15.59 -7.50 23.85
C LEU A 209 14.62 -6.73 22.96
N LEU A 210 13.36 -6.55 23.38
CA LEU A 210 12.36 -5.85 22.57
C LEU A 210 12.66 -4.35 22.43
N TRP A 211 13.18 -3.70 23.47
CA TRP A 211 13.63 -2.30 23.38
C TRP A 211 14.79 -2.14 22.39
N ASP A 212 15.80 -3.02 22.45
CA ASP A 212 16.92 -3.02 21.50
C ASP A 212 16.44 -3.21 20.05
N LYS A 213 15.54 -4.18 19.83
CA LYS A 213 14.94 -4.41 18.51
C LYS A 213 14.12 -3.23 18.01
N LEU A 214 13.37 -2.56 18.87
CA LEU A 214 12.63 -1.35 18.51
C LEU A 214 13.58 -0.23 18.07
N GLU A 215 14.66 0.01 18.82
CA GLU A 215 15.64 1.05 18.50
C GLU A 215 16.38 0.76 17.19
N GLN A 216 16.81 -0.50 16.99
CA GLN A 216 17.42 -0.94 15.74
C GLN A 216 16.48 -0.76 14.54
N THR A 217 15.20 -1.08 14.73
CA THR A 217 14.17 -0.91 13.69
C THR A 217 13.99 0.56 13.34
N LYS A 218 13.90 1.45 14.35
CA LYS A 218 13.80 2.90 14.14
C LYS A 218 14.94 3.46 13.29
N ARG A 219 16.18 3.08 13.62
CA ARG A 219 17.38 3.47 12.86
C ARG A 219 17.33 2.94 11.42
N THR A 220 16.90 1.69 11.24
CA THR A 220 16.82 1.05 9.92
C THR A 220 15.74 1.69 9.04
N VAL A 221 14.56 1.98 9.59
CA VAL A 221 13.48 2.65 8.86
C VAL A 221 13.92 4.04 8.41
N LEU A 222 14.52 4.84 9.30
CA LEU A 222 14.98 6.19 8.97
C LEU A 222 16.04 6.18 7.85
N THR A 223 17.05 5.31 7.98
CA THR A 223 18.13 5.20 6.99
C THR A 223 17.65 4.63 5.66
N ALA A 224 16.70 3.69 5.68
CA ALA A 224 16.07 3.15 4.46
C ALA A 224 15.27 4.22 3.72
N LEU A 225 14.44 5.00 4.42
CA LEU A 225 13.64 6.04 3.78
C LEU A 225 14.48 7.21 3.27
N ALA A 226 15.59 7.54 3.93
CA ALA A 226 16.56 8.53 3.44
C ALA A 226 17.35 8.04 2.21
N ASP A 227 17.44 6.73 1.98
CA ASP A 227 18.11 6.10 0.85
C ASP A 227 17.14 5.88 -0.32
N ASP A 228 16.84 6.96 -1.06
CA ASP A 228 15.97 6.93 -2.25
C ASP A 228 14.59 6.26 -1.99
N PHE A 229 14.01 6.54 -0.82
CA PHE A 229 12.74 5.97 -0.37
C PHE A 229 12.72 4.43 -0.45
N ASP A 230 13.70 3.74 0.13
CA ASP A 230 13.78 2.27 0.16
C ASP A 230 12.70 1.66 1.08
N THR A 231 11.44 1.73 0.63
CA THR A 231 10.28 1.16 1.32
C THR A 231 10.36 -0.36 1.50
N PRO A 232 10.98 -1.17 0.61
CA PRO A 232 11.15 -2.60 0.87
C PRO A 232 11.99 -2.85 2.13
N ARG A 233 13.12 -2.12 2.29
CA ARG A 233 14.00 -2.26 3.46
C ARG A 233 13.29 -1.79 4.74
N ALA A 234 12.57 -0.67 4.68
CA ALA A 234 11.78 -0.19 5.81
C ALA A 234 10.68 -1.20 6.22
N THR A 235 9.94 -1.72 5.25
CA THR A 235 8.87 -2.71 5.49
C THR A 235 9.43 -4.01 6.05
N SER A 236 10.56 -4.48 5.53
CA SER A 236 11.25 -5.67 6.05
C SER A 236 11.67 -5.50 7.51
N ALA A 237 12.19 -4.33 7.89
CA ALA A 237 12.56 -4.03 9.27
C ALA A 237 11.33 -4.07 10.21
N LEU A 238 10.20 -3.51 9.80
CA LEU A 238 8.95 -3.57 10.56
C LEU A 238 8.44 -5.02 10.71
N LEU A 239 8.45 -5.81 9.64
CA LEU A 239 8.05 -7.22 9.70
C LEU A 239 8.99 -8.05 10.60
N ASN A 240 10.28 -7.72 10.64
CA ASN A 240 11.23 -8.33 11.55
C ASN A 240 10.93 -7.98 13.03
N LEU A 241 10.57 -6.73 13.32
CA LEU A 241 10.11 -6.31 14.65
C LEU A 241 8.84 -7.05 15.07
N VAL A 242 7.88 -7.18 14.15
CA VAL A 242 6.65 -7.97 14.33
C VAL A 242 6.98 -9.43 14.64
N TYR A 243 7.94 -10.02 13.92
CA TYR A 243 8.41 -11.38 14.18
C TYR A 243 8.94 -11.54 15.61
N HIS A 244 9.84 -10.65 16.05
CA HIS A 244 10.38 -10.68 17.41
C HIS A 244 9.30 -10.50 18.48
N GLY A 245 8.33 -9.60 18.25
CA GLY A 245 7.17 -9.44 19.12
C GLY A 245 6.32 -10.71 19.19
N ASN A 246 6.00 -11.33 18.05
CA ASN A 246 5.26 -12.59 18.01
C ASN A 246 5.99 -13.73 18.75
N CYS A 247 7.32 -13.82 18.66
CA CYS A 247 8.10 -14.82 19.41
C CYS A 247 7.93 -14.66 20.94
N GLN A 248 7.81 -13.43 21.44
CA GLN A 248 7.59 -13.18 22.87
C GLN A 248 6.12 -13.36 23.31
N LEU A 249 5.17 -13.23 22.37
CA LEU A 249 3.73 -13.32 22.64
C LEU A 249 3.12 -14.71 22.41
N GLN A 250 3.94 -15.77 22.51
CA GLN A 250 3.46 -17.13 22.37
C GLN A 250 2.61 -17.54 23.60
N PRO A 251 1.40 -18.09 23.37
CA PRO A 251 0.50 -18.42 24.47
C PRO A 251 0.99 -19.60 25.32
N VAL A 252 0.83 -19.48 26.64
CA VAL A 252 1.15 -20.54 27.61
C VAL A 252 -0.05 -20.88 28.48
N SER A 253 -0.14 -22.14 28.94
CA SER A 253 -1.27 -22.62 29.76
C SER A 253 -1.17 -22.25 31.24
N LYS A 254 0.03 -21.90 31.73
CA LYS A 254 0.29 -21.46 33.11
C LYS A 254 1.35 -20.36 33.07
N CYS A 255 1.11 -19.24 33.74
CA CYS A 255 2.11 -18.19 33.93
C CYS A 255 2.99 -18.56 35.13
N ALA A 256 4.33 -18.55 34.95
CA ALA A 256 5.21 -18.30 36.08
C ALA A 256 4.88 -16.88 36.57
N GLY A 257 4.70 -16.67 37.88
CA GLY A 257 4.17 -15.44 38.47
C GLY A 257 5.06 -14.19 38.35
N GLU A 258 5.72 -13.99 37.21
CA GLU A 258 6.54 -12.84 36.90
C GLU A 258 5.71 -11.65 36.40
N SER A 259 6.29 -10.46 36.54
CA SER A 259 5.67 -9.20 36.12
C SER A 259 5.50 -9.16 34.59
N ARG A 260 4.36 -8.64 34.14
CA ARG A 260 4.08 -8.45 32.70
C ARG A 260 4.76 -7.15 32.25
N SER A 261 5.19 -7.09 30.99
CA SER A 261 5.79 -5.90 30.37
C SER A 261 4.91 -5.31 29.26
N PRO A 262 3.72 -4.78 29.56
CA PRO A 262 2.83 -4.22 28.54
C PRO A 262 3.38 -2.94 27.89
N ALA A 263 4.27 -2.21 28.57
CA ALA A 263 4.82 -0.94 28.08
C ALA A 263 5.63 -1.11 26.79
N VAL A 264 6.58 -2.06 26.76
CA VAL A 264 7.40 -2.32 25.57
C VAL A 264 6.56 -2.85 24.41
N VAL A 265 5.59 -3.72 24.68
CA VAL A 265 4.67 -4.24 23.66
C VAL A 265 3.81 -3.11 23.07
N GLY A 266 3.31 -2.21 23.91
CA GLY A 266 2.59 -1.01 23.46
C GLY A 266 3.44 -0.08 22.61
N ALA A 267 4.72 0.12 22.97
CA ALA A 267 5.66 0.92 22.19
C ALA A 267 5.94 0.31 20.80
N LEU A 268 6.07 -1.02 20.72
CA LEU A 268 6.18 -1.73 19.44
C LEU A 268 4.96 -1.48 18.55
N VAL A 269 3.75 -1.70 19.09
CA VAL A 269 2.49 -1.49 18.36
C VAL A 269 2.39 -0.04 17.88
N SER A 270 2.56 0.93 18.78
CA SER A 270 2.46 2.35 18.45
C SER A 270 3.40 2.73 17.30
N TYR A 271 4.66 2.28 17.35
CA TYR A 271 5.63 2.60 16.31
C TYR A 271 5.31 1.93 14.97
N ILE A 272 4.91 0.65 14.98
CA ILE A 272 4.52 -0.06 13.76
C ILE A 272 3.33 0.63 13.08
N GLN A 273 2.33 1.04 13.87
CA GLN A 273 1.14 1.73 13.37
C GLN A 273 1.49 3.10 12.81
N GLU A 274 2.27 3.91 13.55
CA GLU A 274 2.69 5.23 13.08
C GLU A 274 3.40 5.18 11.72
N VAL A 275 4.31 4.22 11.52
CA VAL A 275 5.03 4.09 10.24
C VAL A 275 4.11 3.59 9.13
N PHE A 276 3.24 2.62 9.38
CA PHE A 276 2.31 2.14 8.35
C PHE A 276 1.26 3.21 7.98
N ASP A 277 0.76 3.96 8.96
CA ASP A 277 -0.18 5.06 8.73
C ASP A 277 0.50 6.17 7.90
N MET A 278 1.77 6.51 8.18
CA MET A 278 2.58 7.42 7.35
C MET A 278 2.65 6.92 5.89
N LEU A 279 2.80 5.61 5.69
CA LEU A 279 2.86 4.97 4.37
C LEU A 279 1.46 4.74 3.76
N GLY A 280 0.39 5.21 4.40
CA GLY A 280 -0.99 5.12 3.93
C GLY A 280 -1.62 3.73 4.06
N ILE A 281 -1.06 2.87 4.91
CA ILE A 281 -1.62 1.57 5.26
C ILE A 281 -2.36 1.70 6.57
N ASP A 282 -3.69 1.63 6.51
CA ASP A 282 -4.52 1.53 7.69
C ASP A 282 -4.32 0.15 8.34
N THR A 283 -3.59 0.14 9.45
CA THR A 283 -3.34 -1.09 10.24
C THR A 283 -4.53 -1.49 11.09
N PHE A 284 -5.33 -0.50 11.49
CA PHE A 284 -6.70 -0.69 11.91
C PHE A 284 -7.56 -0.72 10.65
N LYS A 285 -8.47 -1.67 10.52
CA LYS A 285 -9.49 -1.60 9.48
C LYS A 285 -10.44 -0.45 9.85
N SER A 286 -10.07 0.77 9.46
CA SER A 286 -10.96 1.93 9.50
C SER A 286 -11.92 1.79 8.33
N THR A 287 -12.93 0.92 8.45
CA THR A 287 -14.04 0.93 7.51
C THR A 287 -14.70 2.31 7.64
N GLU A 288 -14.83 3.00 6.51
CA GLU A 288 -15.33 4.38 6.32
C GLU A 288 -16.35 4.86 7.38
N ALA A 289 -16.24 6.13 7.77
CA ALA A 289 -16.83 6.81 8.94
C ALA A 289 -18.33 6.58 9.30
N HIS A 290 -19.12 5.88 8.50
CA HIS A 290 -20.47 5.40 8.86
C HIS A 290 -20.50 3.97 9.42
N ALA A 291 -19.43 3.19 9.26
CA ALA A 291 -19.29 1.82 9.77
C ALA A 291 -18.69 1.75 11.19
N VAL A 292 -18.04 2.82 11.67
CA VAL A 292 -17.28 2.84 12.93
C VAL A 292 -18.14 2.54 14.17
N GLU A 293 -19.37 3.06 14.23
CA GLU A 293 -20.30 2.70 15.33
C GLU A 293 -20.75 1.24 15.24
N SER A 294 -21.00 0.75 14.01
CA SER A 294 -21.48 -0.62 13.78
C SER A 294 -20.39 -1.65 14.10
N GLU A 295 -19.15 -1.36 13.72
CA GLU A 295 -17.98 -2.22 13.90
C GLU A 295 -17.48 -2.20 15.34
N HIS A 296 -17.45 -1.03 16.01
CA HIS A 296 -17.14 -0.97 17.45
C HIS A 296 -18.17 -1.74 18.28
N ASN A 297 -19.46 -1.65 17.91
CA ASN A 297 -20.50 -2.47 18.53
C ASN A 297 -20.27 -3.96 18.27
N LEU A 298 -19.87 -4.36 17.05
CA LEU A 298 -19.54 -5.76 16.75
C LEU A 298 -18.33 -6.26 17.53
N GLU A 299 -17.27 -5.46 17.66
CA GLU A 299 -16.10 -5.79 18.47
C GLU A 299 -16.45 -5.90 19.96
N ALA A 300 -17.24 -4.96 20.49
CA ALA A 300 -17.73 -4.99 21.86
C ALA A 300 -18.61 -6.22 22.11
N ILE A 301 -19.50 -6.56 21.17
CA ILE A 301 -20.35 -7.76 21.23
C ILE A 301 -19.48 -9.03 21.17
N ALA A 302 -18.50 -9.08 20.25
CA ALA A 302 -17.56 -10.18 20.12
C ALA A 302 -16.78 -10.43 21.43
N GLU A 303 -16.35 -9.34 22.06
CA GLU A 303 -15.68 -9.36 23.36
C GLU A 303 -16.60 -9.90 24.46
N GLN A 304 -17.82 -9.37 24.59
CA GLN A 304 -18.77 -9.84 25.62
C GLN A 304 -19.20 -11.30 25.40
N LEU A 305 -19.42 -11.71 24.15
CA LEU A 305 -19.74 -13.10 23.79
C LEU A 305 -18.58 -14.04 24.12
N THR A 306 -17.35 -13.64 23.78
CA THR A 306 -16.15 -14.43 24.09
C THR A 306 -15.98 -14.57 25.60
N ARG A 307 -16.15 -13.48 26.35
CA ARG A 307 -16.11 -13.48 27.81
C ARG A 307 -17.16 -14.41 28.42
N PHE A 308 -18.43 -14.26 28.04
CA PHE A 308 -19.52 -15.11 28.52
C PHE A 308 -19.24 -16.59 28.24
N ARG A 309 -18.82 -16.92 27.01
CA ARG A 309 -18.43 -18.30 26.65
C ARG A 309 -17.28 -18.81 27.52
N SER A 310 -16.25 -18.01 27.77
CA SER A 310 -15.12 -18.40 28.62
C SER A 310 -15.56 -18.69 30.06
N GLU A 311 -16.46 -17.88 30.63
CA GLU A 311 -17.01 -18.09 31.97
C GLU A 311 -17.83 -19.39 32.05
N VAL A 312 -18.73 -19.63 31.07
CA VAL A 312 -19.52 -20.87 30.99
C VAL A 312 -18.63 -22.09 30.81
N ARG A 313 -17.63 -22.02 29.93
CA ARG A 313 -16.67 -23.10 29.69
C ARG A 313 -15.84 -23.41 30.94
N ALA A 314 -15.39 -22.38 31.66
CA ALA A 314 -14.65 -22.56 32.92
C ALA A 314 -15.51 -23.25 33.99
N PHE A 315 -16.77 -22.85 34.14
CA PHE A 315 -17.72 -23.50 35.04
C PHE A 315 -17.96 -24.97 34.66
N ALA A 316 -18.11 -25.24 33.35
CA ALA A 316 -18.35 -26.58 32.85
C ALA A 316 -17.14 -27.51 33.00
N LEU A 317 -15.92 -26.96 32.95
CA LEU A 317 -14.66 -27.69 33.14
C LEU A 317 -14.31 -27.95 34.61
N SER A 318 -14.99 -27.31 35.57
CA SER A 318 -14.76 -27.60 36.99
C SER A 318 -15.12 -29.05 37.32
N ARG A 319 -14.31 -29.66 38.19
CA ARG A 319 -14.33 -31.10 38.44
C ARG A 319 -14.92 -31.42 39.81
N GLN A 320 -15.58 -32.56 39.92
CA GLN A 320 -16.02 -33.10 41.20
C GLN A 320 -14.92 -33.97 41.81
N ASN A 321 -14.67 -33.81 43.10
CA ASN A 321 -13.90 -34.78 43.87
C ASN A 321 -14.80 -36.00 44.13
N SER A 322 -14.45 -37.16 43.58
CA SER A 322 -15.19 -38.38 43.90
C SER A 322 -14.87 -38.81 45.33
N THR A 323 -15.89 -39.09 46.13
CA THR A 323 -15.76 -39.58 47.51
C THR A 323 -15.20 -41.01 47.58
N ASP A 324 -15.23 -41.75 46.46
CA ASP A 324 -14.98 -43.19 46.47
C ASP A 324 -13.57 -43.62 46.02
N LYS A 325 -12.79 -42.80 45.32
CA LYS A 325 -11.38 -43.12 45.00
C LYS A 325 -10.50 -41.86 44.85
N PRO A 326 -9.44 -41.69 45.65
CA PRO A 326 -8.52 -40.56 45.51
C PRO A 326 -7.75 -40.69 44.19
N GLY A 327 -7.94 -39.74 43.26
CA GLY A 327 -7.12 -39.62 42.05
C GLY A 327 -7.86 -39.50 40.70
N LYS A 328 -9.17 -39.76 40.63
CA LYS A 328 -9.97 -39.53 39.40
C LYS A 328 -10.99 -38.41 39.63
N SER A 329 -10.61 -37.19 39.27
CA SER A 329 -11.53 -36.05 39.17
C SER A 329 -12.30 -36.14 37.85
N SER A 330 -13.61 -36.45 37.89
CA SER A 330 -14.45 -36.45 36.69
C SER A 330 -15.11 -35.09 36.49
N LEU A 331 -15.48 -34.80 35.24
CA LEU A 331 -16.41 -33.72 34.93
C LEU A 331 -17.79 -34.06 35.52
N TYR A 332 -18.54 -33.03 35.90
CA TYR A 332 -19.95 -33.19 36.26
C TYR A 332 -20.74 -33.62 35.01
N PRO A 333 -21.45 -34.77 35.03
CA PRO A 333 -22.22 -35.25 33.89
C PRO A 333 -23.19 -34.19 33.34
N ASP A 334 -23.85 -33.46 34.25
CA ASP A 334 -24.86 -32.45 33.94
C ASP A 334 -24.27 -31.18 33.27
N ARG A 335 -22.94 -31.02 33.31
CA ARG A 335 -22.24 -29.88 32.71
C ARG A 335 -21.66 -30.18 31.33
N VAL A 336 -21.64 -31.44 30.90
CA VAL A 336 -21.22 -31.84 29.55
C VAL A 336 -22.03 -31.14 28.45
N PRO A 337 -23.35 -30.95 28.57
CA PRO A 337 -24.12 -30.18 27.58
C PRO A 337 -23.65 -28.73 27.41
N LEU A 338 -23.16 -28.09 28.47
CA LEU A 338 -22.64 -26.72 28.41
C LEU A 338 -21.35 -26.64 27.59
N LEU A 339 -20.48 -27.66 27.68
CA LEU A 339 -19.29 -27.74 26.82
C LEU A 339 -19.67 -27.87 25.35
N LYS A 340 -20.65 -28.73 25.04
CA LYS A 340 -21.18 -28.88 23.68
C LYS A 340 -21.73 -27.54 23.17
N ALA A 341 -22.53 -26.83 23.96
CA ALA A 341 -23.05 -25.53 23.59
C ALA A 341 -21.93 -24.49 23.34
N CYS A 342 -20.87 -24.48 24.16
CA CYS A 342 -19.71 -23.59 23.96
C CYS A 342 -18.93 -23.90 22.68
N ASP A 343 -18.83 -25.17 22.29
CA ASP A 343 -18.17 -25.60 21.07
C ASP A 343 -19.05 -25.29 19.84
N THR A 344 -20.36 -25.54 19.92
CA THR A 344 -21.34 -25.13 18.89
C THR A 344 -21.29 -23.63 18.62
N LEU A 345 -21.33 -22.80 19.67
CA LEU A 345 -21.23 -21.34 19.54
C LEU A 345 -19.92 -20.91 18.86
N ARG A 346 -18.78 -21.54 19.21
CA ARG A 346 -17.49 -21.24 18.58
C ARG A 346 -17.52 -21.54 17.09
N ASP A 347 -18.07 -22.70 16.72
CA ASP A 347 -18.05 -23.17 15.34
C ASP A 347 -19.04 -22.36 14.47
N GLU A 348 -20.19 -21.96 15.02
CA GLU A 348 -21.15 -21.06 14.37
C GLU A 348 -20.57 -19.65 14.17
N LEU A 349 -19.92 -19.09 15.20
CA LEU A 349 -19.24 -17.80 15.09
C LEU A 349 -18.10 -17.84 14.06
N ALA A 350 -17.35 -18.94 14.00
CA ALA A 350 -16.32 -19.13 12.99
C ALA A 350 -16.90 -19.12 11.56
N ALA A 351 -18.08 -19.73 11.34
CA ALA A 351 -18.77 -19.71 10.06
C ALA A 351 -19.25 -18.30 9.64
N LEU A 352 -19.47 -17.42 10.63
CA LEU A 352 -19.80 -15.99 10.45
C LEU A 352 -18.55 -15.10 10.33
N GLY A 353 -17.34 -15.65 10.47
CA GLY A 353 -16.07 -14.92 10.35
C GLY A 353 -15.48 -14.45 11.68
N LEU A 354 -16.04 -14.83 12.83
CA LEU A 354 -15.48 -14.56 14.16
C LEU A 354 -14.82 -15.83 14.70
N VAL A 355 -13.49 -15.87 14.67
CA VAL A 355 -12.71 -17.03 15.11
C VAL A 355 -12.28 -16.84 16.56
N ILE A 356 -12.74 -17.72 17.46
CA ILE A 356 -12.31 -17.76 18.86
C ILE A 356 -11.21 -18.81 19.03
N LYS A 357 -10.06 -18.39 19.57
CA LYS A 357 -8.91 -19.22 19.90
C LYS A 357 -8.80 -19.38 21.41
N ASP A 358 -8.95 -20.62 21.90
CA ASP A 358 -8.81 -20.95 23.31
C ASP A 358 -7.32 -21.09 23.69
N ARG A 359 -6.90 -20.38 24.74
CA ARG A 359 -5.53 -20.32 25.26
C ARG A 359 -5.54 -20.65 26.76
N GLY A 360 -5.65 -21.94 27.07
CA GLY A 360 -5.73 -22.42 28.46
C GLY A 360 -7.02 -21.96 29.15
N ALA A 361 -6.89 -21.14 30.21
CA ALA A 361 -8.03 -20.57 30.94
C ALA A 361 -8.61 -19.29 30.29
N SER A 362 -7.96 -18.77 29.25
CA SER A 362 -8.35 -17.55 28.54
C SER A 362 -8.78 -17.85 27.10
N SER A 363 -9.62 -17.00 26.51
CA SER A 363 -9.97 -17.07 25.09
C SER A 363 -9.69 -15.72 24.43
N THR A 364 -9.19 -15.75 23.20
CA THR A 364 -8.97 -14.57 22.36
C THR A 364 -9.79 -14.71 21.09
N TRP A 365 -10.25 -13.62 20.47
CA TRP A 365 -11.03 -13.65 19.24
C TRP A 365 -10.38 -12.81 18.14
N GLN A 366 -10.72 -13.13 16.89
CA GLN A 366 -10.27 -12.40 15.70
C GLN A 366 -11.36 -12.45 14.63
N ILE A 367 -11.64 -11.31 13.99
CA ILE A 367 -12.55 -11.24 12.84
C ILE A 367 -11.76 -11.50 11.56
N VAL A 368 -12.15 -12.53 10.81
CA VAL A 368 -11.58 -12.93 9.53
C VAL A 368 -12.62 -12.67 8.45
N GLN A 369 -12.29 -11.82 7.47
CA GLN A 369 -13.19 -11.59 6.33
C GLN A 369 -13.35 -12.87 5.52
N ARG A 370 -14.59 -13.20 5.16
CA ARG A 370 -14.88 -14.30 4.22
C ARG A 370 -14.06 -14.09 2.95
N LYS A 371 -13.30 -15.12 2.56
CA LYS A 371 -13.02 -15.34 1.15
C LYS A 371 -14.38 -15.50 0.49
N LEU A 372 -14.84 -14.51 -0.27
CA LEU A 372 -15.83 -14.75 -1.31
C LEU A 372 -15.17 -15.79 -2.22
N ASN A 373 -15.52 -17.06 -2.02
CA ASN A 373 -15.14 -18.11 -2.95
C ASN A 373 -15.59 -17.62 -4.32
N SER A 374 -14.61 -17.34 -5.18
CA SER A 374 -14.82 -17.04 -6.58
C SER A 374 -15.76 -18.12 -7.12
N PHE A 375 -16.97 -17.73 -7.49
CA PHE A 375 -17.79 -18.55 -8.38
C PHE A 375 -16.89 -18.96 -9.53
N GLN A 376 -16.70 -20.28 -9.71
CA GLN A 376 -16.06 -20.81 -10.90
C GLN A 376 -16.83 -20.27 -12.11
N SER A 377 -16.27 -19.26 -12.78
CA SER A 377 -16.74 -18.86 -14.10
C SER A 377 -16.34 -19.99 -15.04
N LYS A 378 -17.28 -20.90 -15.25
CA LYS A 378 -17.27 -21.84 -16.37
C LYS A 378 -17.00 -21.01 -17.63
N THR A 379 -15.86 -21.23 -18.24
CA THR A 379 -15.50 -20.77 -19.58
C THR A 379 -16.67 -20.99 -20.54
N HIS A 380 -17.46 -19.96 -20.81
CA HIS A 380 -18.29 -19.90 -22.00
C HIS A 380 -17.44 -19.31 -23.12
N LYS A 381 -17.02 -20.18 -24.05
CA LYS A 381 -16.57 -19.77 -25.37
C LYS A 381 -17.69 -18.98 -26.03
N ILE A 382 -17.60 -17.65 -26.00
CA ILE A 382 -18.44 -16.81 -26.86
C ILE A 382 -17.83 -16.92 -28.25
N LYS A 383 -18.47 -17.70 -29.12
CA LYS A 383 -18.25 -17.64 -30.57
C LYS A 383 -18.67 -16.24 -31.02
N HIS A 384 -17.74 -15.49 -31.57
CA HIS A 384 -18.04 -14.27 -32.32
C HIS A 384 -18.84 -14.67 -33.56
N THR A 385 -20.12 -14.32 -33.58
CA THR A 385 -20.89 -14.17 -34.82
C THR A 385 -20.86 -12.69 -35.18
N GLN A 386 -20.30 -12.39 -36.35
CA GLN A 386 -20.39 -11.07 -37.00
C GLN A 386 -21.84 -10.66 -37.14
N ILE A 387 -22.20 -9.44 -36.73
CA ILE A 387 -23.23 -8.63 -37.39
C ILE A 387 -22.76 -7.18 -37.30
N GLY A 388 -22.63 -6.55 -38.47
CA GLY A 388 -22.19 -5.17 -38.63
C GLY A 388 -23.32 -4.15 -38.49
N LEU A 389 -22.91 -2.93 -38.14
CA LEU A 389 -23.19 -1.67 -38.83
C LEU A 389 -22.15 -0.64 -38.36
#